data_AF-A0A928D2M9-F1
#
_entry.id   AF-A0A928D2M9-F1
#
_cell.length_a   1.000
_cell.length_b   1.000
_cell.length_c   1.000
_cell.angle_alpha   90.00
_cell.angle_beta   90.00
_cell.angle_gamma   90.00
#
_symmetry.space_group_name_H-M   'P 1'
#
loop_
_entity.id
_entity.type
_entity.pdbx_description
1 polymer ?
#
loop_
_entity_poly.entity_id
_entity_poly.type
_entity_poly.pdbx_seq_one_letter_code
_entity_poly.pdbx_strand_id
1 'polypeptide(L)'
;MSVDTAVSPEAHLGPFGIADMAAEAEALAQKDGCKVLYGFPNDNFYEYNVAILQREDLGFLDFYVVLQAPGQLKKYLKWLDFSRYFLQFWLFLFKTFSSGRVQTYPVEKEDNEEFRTWRYDSNYQRVRFAGGEAVYTLYREKFGMVAYIVDITPLSAKNFYSAFYHISREVKSRAAIIAYPGNKLAFGNLFRVPHRFLPRKLHLVAAGMASGDLPESCRKIANWKINLSDFDVR
;
A
#
# COMPACT_ATOMS: atom_id res chain seq x y z
N MET A 1 -2.68 2.96 -14.10
CA MET A 1 -1.29 3.00 -14.59
C MET A 1 -0.60 4.17 -13.89
N SER A 2 0.50 3.92 -13.18
CA SER A 2 1.37 4.97 -12.62
C SER A 2 2.35 5.38 -13.71
N VAL A 3 2.43 6.67 -14.04
CA VAL A 3 3.42 7.19 -14.99
C VAL A 3 4.56 7.76 -14.19
N ASP A 4 5.67 7.01 -14.09
CA ASP A 4 6.91 7.54 -13.56
C ASP A 4 7.58 8.39 -14.65
N THR A 5 7.59 9.71 -14.47
CA THR A 5 8.31 10.61 -15.37
C THR A 5 9.79 10.59 -15.02
N ALA A 6 10.62 10.07 -15.94
CA ALA A 6 12.07 10.13 -15.86
C ALA A 6 12.62 11.09 -16.91
N VAL A 7 13.59 11.91 -16.51
CA VAL A 7 14.25 12.88 -17.39
C VAL A 7 15.74 12.58 -17.43
N SER A 8 16.30 12.50 -18.64
CA SER A 8 17.75 12.36 -18.79
C SER A 8 18.44 13.59 -18.21
N PRO A 9 19.52 13.43 -17.42
CA PRO A 9 20.33 14.55 -16.96
C PRO A 9 20.84 15.46 -18.10
N GLU A 10 21.03 14.88 -19.29
CA GLU A 10 21.51 15.56 -20.50
C GLU A 10 20.43 16.42 -21.18
N ALA A 11 19.16 16.20 -20.86
CA ALA A 11 18.06 16.97 -21.45
C ALA A 11 18.02 18.42 -20.95
N HIS A 12 18.73 18.72 -19.85
CA HIS A 12 18.79 20.04 -19.22
C HIS A 12 17.41 20.71 -19.00
N LEU A 13 16.35 19.91 -18.86
CA LEU A 13 15.01 20.40 -18.67
C LEU A 13 14.89 21.00 -17.26
N GLY A 14 14.54 22.28 -17.20
CA GLY A 14 14.12 22.93 -15.96
C GLY A 14 12.77 22.40 -15.48
N PRO A 15 12.32 22.82 -14.28
CA PRO A 15 11.06 22.37 -13.69
C PRO A 15 9.86 22.57 -14.63
N PHE A 16 9.81 23.66 -15.40
CA PHE A 16 8.69 23.90 -16.32
C PHE A 16 8.65 22.97 -17.53
N GLY A 17 9.80 22.48 -18.00
CA GLY A 17 9.82 21.47 -19.07
C GLY A 17 9.22 20.13 -18.63
N ILE A 18 9.36 19.80 -17.34
CA ILE A 18 8.69 18.62 -16.76
C ILE A 18 7.19 18.83 -16.67
N ALA A 19 6.75 20.06 -16.37
CA ALA A 19 5.33 20.40 -16.32
C ALA A 19 4.69 20.31 -17.71
N ASP A 20 5.39 20.76 -18.75
CA ASP A 20 4.92 20.66 -20.14
C ASP A 20 4.76 19.20 -20.57
N MET A 21 5.73 18.33 -20.27
CA MET A 21 5.62 16.89 -20.54
C MET A 21 4.47 16.24 -19.78
N ALA A 22 4.26 16.63 -18.52
CA ALA A 22 3.13 16.13 -17.72
C ALA A 22 1.80 16.56 -18.34
N ALA A 23 1.68 17.82 -18.77
CA ALA A 23 0.48 18.35 -19.41
C ALA A 23 0.16 17.63 -20.74
N GLU A 24 1.17 17.31 -21.54
CA GLU A 24 0.98 16.52 -22.77
C GLU A 24 0.46 15.11 -22.48
N ALA A 25 1.05 14.42 -21.49
CA ALA A 25 0.62 13.08 -21.08
C ALA A 25 -0.81 13.10 -20.51
N GLU A 26 -1.13 14.10 -19.68
CA GLU A 26 -2.46 14.28 -19.10
C GLU A 26 -3.51 14.58 -20.17
N ALA A 27 -3.18 15.39 -21.18
CA ALA A 27 -4.06 15.67 -22.31
C ALA A 27 -4.37 14.41 -23.15
N LEU A 28 -3.40 13.52 -23.32
CA LEU A 28 -3.62 12.22 -23.97
C LEU A 28 -4.54 11.32 -23.12
N ALA A 29 -4.24 11.18 -21.82
CA ALA A 29 -5.06 10.39 -20.92
C ALA A 29 -6.51 10.89 -20.83
N GLN A 30 -6.70 12.21 -20.87
CA GLN A 30 -8.03 12.84 -20.93
C GLN A 30 -8.78 12.46 -22.21
N LYS A 31 -8.09 12.46 -23.37
CA LYS A 31 -8.69 12.01 -24.65
C LYS A 31 -9.11 10.54 -24.61
N ASP A 32 -8.39 9.72 -23.84
CA ASP A 32 -8.73 8.31 -23.60
C ASP A 32 -9.85 8.14 -22.55
N GLY A 33 -10.46 9.23 -22.09
CA GLY A 33 -11.59 9.22 -21.16
C GLY A 33 -11.20 9.17 -19.68
N CYS A 34 -9.92 9.34 -19.33
CA CYS A 34 -9.49 9.40 -17.94
C CYS A 34 -10.02 10.67 -17.27
N LYS A 35 -10.65 10.53 -16.10
CA LYS A 35 -11.25 11.66 -15.36
C LYS A 35 -10.40 12.15 -14.19
N VAL A 36 -9.61 11.26 -13.62
CA VAL A 36 -8.82 11.50 -12.42
C VAL A 36 -7.43 10.94 -12.63
N LEU A 37 -6.43 11.74 -12.27
CA LEU A 37 -5.05 11.31 -12.08
C LEU A 37 -4.81 11.10 -10.59
N TYR A 38 -4.07 10.05 -10.21
CA TYR A 38 -3.53 9.91 -8.87
C TYR A 38 -2.16 9.24 -8.90
N GLY A 39 -1.38 9.41 -7.85
CA GLY A 39 -0.07 8.79 -7.74
C GLY A 39 0.52 8.84 -6.33
N PHE A 40 1.61 8.09 -6.16
CA PHE A 40 2.35 7.99 -4.91
C PHE A 40 3.78 8.53 -5.09
N PRO A 41 3.96 9.85 -5.12
CA PRO A 41 5.26 10.44 -5.39
C PRO A 41 6.27 10.05 -4.32
N ASN A 42 7.54 9.99 -4.71
CA ASN A 42 8.63 9.94 -3.75
C ASN A 42 8.83 11.29 -3.07
N ASP A 43 9.52 11.29 -1.93
CA ASP A 43 9.66 12.47 -1.08
C ASP A 43 10.27 13.65 -1.87
N ASN A 44 11.17 13.38 -2.83
CA ASN A 44 11.78 14.41 -3.69
C ASN A 44 10.80 14.97 -4.73
N PHE A 45 9.92 14.13 -5.26
CA PHE A 45 8.97 14.51 -6.31
C PHE A 45 7.62 14.98 -5.75
N TYR A 46 7.36 14.73 -4.46
CA TYR A 46 6.14 15.13 -3.78
C TYR A 46 5.96 16.65 -3.80
N GLU A 47 7.01 17.40 -3.44
CA GLU A 47 6.95 18.87 -3.48
C GLU A 47 6.69 19.39 -4.89
N TYR A 48 7.28 18.76 -5.90
CA TYR A 48 7.03 19.10 -7.30
C TYR A 48 5.56 18.88 -7.70
N ASN A 49 4.96 17.77 -7.28
CA ASN A 49 3.56 17.45 -7.57
C ASN A 49 2.58 18.48 -6.98
N VAL A 50 2.82 18.89 -5.73
CA VAL A 50 1.92 19.81 -5.03
C VAL A 50 2.18 21.26 -5.44
N ALA A 51 3.45 21.69 -5.50
CA ALA A 51 3.80 23.09 -5.71
C ALA A 51 3.79 23.50 -7.20
N ILE A 52 4.22 22.62 -8.11
CA ILE A 52 4.38 22.94 -9.53
C ILE A 52 3.22 22.40 -10.35
N LEU A 53 2.87 21.11 -10.17
CA LEU A 53 1.75 20.49 -10.88
C LEU A 53 0.38 20.76 -10.23
N GLN A 54 0.36 21.47 -9.09
CA GLN A 54 -0.87 21.86 -8.38
C GLN A 54 -1.83 20.70 -8.06
N ARG A 55 -1.28 19.50 -7.83
CA ARG A 55 -2.07 18.32 -7.47
C ARG A 55 -2.52 18.41 -6.02
N GLU A 56 -3.73 17.95 -5.73
CA GLU A 56 -4.28 17.91 -4.38
C GLU A 56 -3.54 16.84 -3.54
N ASP A 57 -3.02 17.23 -2.38
CA ASP A 57 -2.50 16.29 -1.37
C ASP A 57 -3.67 15.65 -0.61
N LEU A 58 -3.81 14.33 -0.76
CA LEU A 58 -4.85 13.55 -0.08
C LEU A 58 -4.37 12.98 1.27
N GLY A 59 -3.10 13.19 1.62
CA GLY A 59 -2.45 12.65 2.80
C GLY A 59 -1.58 11.46 2.44
N PHE A 60 -1.50 10.48 3.34
CA PHE A 60 -0.54 9.39 3.21
C PHE A 60 -1.01 8.12 3.91
N LEU A 61 -0.44 6.99 3.50
CA LEU A 61 -0.88 5.67 3.96
C LEU A 61 -0.45 5.34 5.40
N ASP A 62 -1.30 4.57 6.06
CA ASP A 62 -1.02 3.97 7.35
C ASP A 62 -0.33 2.59 7.18
N PHE A 63 0.46 2.20 8.17
CA PHE A 63 1.08 0.88 8.22
C PHE A 63 0.60 0.13 9.45
N TYR A 64 -0.05 -1.00 9.23
CA TYR A 64 -0.48 -1.91 10.29
C TYR A 64 0.55 -3.01 10.40
N VAL A 65 1.15 -3.17 11.57
CA VAL A 65 2.26 -4.11 11.75
C VAL A 65 2.05 -5.04 12.93
N VAL A 66 2.68 -6.22 12.84
CA VAL A 66 2.86 -7.13 13.96
C VAL A 66 4.31 -7.59 14.02
N LEU A 67 4.83 -7.71 15.24
CA LEU A 67 6.16 -8.27 15.48
C LEU A 67 6.07 -9.80 15.47
N GLN A 68 6.71 -10.40 14.48
CA GLN A 68 6.66 -11.84 14.23
C GLN A 68 7.88 -12.55 14.83
N ALA A 69 9.10 -12.06 14.58
CA ALA A 69 10.33 -12.67 15.06
C ALA A 69 11.36 -11.59 15.41
N PRO A 70 11.26 -10.97 16.61
CA PRO A 70 12.15 -9.88 17.02
C PRO A 70 13.64 -10.23 16.98
N GLY A 71 14.00 -11.52 17.08
CA GLY A 71 15.37 -12.00 16.93
C GLY A 71 16.01 -11.68 15.58
N GLN A 72 15.20 -11.51 14.53
CA GLN A 72 15.66 -11.06 13.21
C GLN A 72 16.03 -9.57 13.20
N LEU A 73 15.45 -8.76 14.09
CA LEU A 73 15.83 -7.35 14.23
C LEU A 73 17.18 -7.24 14.96
N LYS A 74 17.32 -7.97 16.09
CA LYS A 74 18.53 -7.98 16.91
C LYS A 74 18.74 -9.35 17.56
N LYS A 75 19.96 -9.90 17.48
CA LYS A 75 20.28 -11.25 17.98
C LYS A 75 19.91 -11.47 19.45
N TYR A 76 20.08 -10.46 20.32
CA TYR A 76 19.75 -10.59 21.75
C TYR A 76 18.24 -10.67 22.02
N LEU A 77 17.39 -10.33 21.04
CA LEU A 77 15.93 -10.46 21.13
C LEU A 77 15.44 -11.83 20.64
N LYS A 78 16.34 -12.75 20.26
CA LYS A 78 15.96 -14.06 19.69
C LYS A 78 15.08 -14.90 20.61
N TRP A 79 15.26 -14.77 21.92
CA TRP A 79 14.38 -15.43 22.88
C TRP A 79 12.93 -14.95 22.74
N LEU A 80 12.67 -13.70 22.34
CA LEU A 80 11.32 -13.19 22.10
C LEU A 80 10.64 -13.78 20.86
N ASP A 81 11.33 -14.57 20.03
CA ASP A 81 10.69 -15.23 18.88
C ASP A 81 9.54 -16.16 19.29
N PHE A 82 9.46 -16.59 20.55
CA PHE A 82 8.29 -17.32 21.06
C PHE A 82 7.01 -16.46 21.06
N SER A 83 7.11 -15.13 21.09
CA SER A 83 5.95 -14.23 21.09
C SER A 83 5.07 -14.41 19.86
N ARG A 84 5.60 -14.99 18.78
CA ARG A 84 4.85 -15.37 17.59
C ARG A 84 3.67 -16.30 17.90
N TYR A 85 3.79 -17.19 18.89
CA TYR A 85 2.71 -18.11 19.25
C TYR A 85 1.58 -17.37 19.95
N PHE A 86 1.93 -16.43 20.84
CA PHE A 86 0.96 -15.52 21.44
C PHE A 86 0.28 -14.65 20.37
N LEU A 87 1.06 -14.09 19.44
CA LEU A 87 0.53 -13.34 18.30
C LEU A 87 -0.45 -14.19 17.47
N GLN A 88 -0.09 -15.42 17.13
CA GLN A 88 -0.95 -16.32 16.35
C GLN A 88 -2.26 -16.64 17.09
N PHE A 89 -2.18 -16.87 18.40
CA PHE A 89 -3.37 -17.06 19.23
C PHE A 89 -4.26 -15.80 19.23
N TRP A 90 -3.65 -14.63 19.38
CA TRP A 90 -4.38 -13.35 19.39
C TRP A 90 -5.04 -13.05 18.04
N LEU A 91 -4.32 -13.26 16.94
CA LEU A 91 -4.85 -13.14 15.58
C LEU A 91 -5.97 -14.15 15.31
N PHE A 92 -5.86 -15.37 15.85
CA PHE A 92 -6.91 -16.38 15.75
C PHE A 92 -8.20 -15.93 16.47
N LEU A 93 -8.08 -15.38 17.69
CA LEU A 93 -9.23 -14.84 18.42
C LEU A 93 -9.90 -13.72 17.62
N PHE A 94 -9.14 -12.71 17.18
CA PHE A 94 -9.71 -11.62 16.41
C PHE A 94 -10.32 -12.05 15.10
N LYS A 95 -9.68 -12.96 14.36
CA LYS A 95 -10.26 -13.54 13.16
C LYS A 95 -11.62 -14.17 13.44
N THR A 96 -11.77 -14.83 14.59
CA THR A 96 -13.00 -15.55 14.97
C THR A 96 -14.14 -14.60 15.33
N PHE A 97 -13.84 -13.51 16.03
CA PHE A 97 -14.84 -12.53 16.48
C PHE A 97 -15.06 -11.36 15.53
N SER A 98 -14.26 -11.23 14.47
CA SER A 98 -14.39 -10.12 13.52
C SER A 98 -15.49 -10.33 12.49
N SER A 99 -16.10 -9.21 12.10
CA SER A 99 -17.11 -9.19 11.05
C SER A 99 -16.53 -9.62 9.70
N GLY A 100 -17.26 -10.48 8.99
CA GLY A 100 -17.00 -10.84 7.60
C GLY A 100 -17.55 -9.82 6.58
N ARG A 101 -18.16 -8.72 7.04
CA ARG A 101 -18.71 -7.69 6.16
C ARG A 101 -17.59 -7.06 5.33
N VAL A 102 -17.71 -7.16 4.01
CA VAL A 102 -16.78 -6.57 3.05
C VAL A 102 -16.89 -5.05 3.14
N GLN A 103 -15.74 -4.38 3.18
CA GLN A 103 -15.66 -2.94 3.07
C GLN A 103 -15.79 -2.51 1.61
N THR A 104 -16.57 -1.46 1.41
CA THR A 104 -16.78 -0.82 0.11
C THR A 104 -16.16 0.56 0.14
N TYR A 105 -15.55 0.95 -0.97
CA TYR A 105 -14.90 2.24 -1.13
C TYR A 105 -15.42 2.91 -2.41
N PRO A 106 -15.67 4.23 -2.41
CA PRO A 106 -16.02 4.96 -3.61
C PRO A 106 -14.98 4.85 -4.73
N VAL A 107 -13.71 4.73 -4.37
CA VAL A 107 -12.61 4.55 -5.32
C VAL A 107 -11.88 3.26 -4.99
N GLU A 108 -11.92 2.31 -5.92
CA GLU A 108 -11.17 1.08 -5.83
C GLU A 108 -10.66 0.66 -7.21
N LYS A 109 -9.54 -0.05 -7.23
CA LYS A 109 -9.05 -0.68 -8.45
C LYS A 109 -10.04 -1.75 -8.94
N GLU A 110 -10.05 -1.98 -10.24
CA GLU A 110 -10.69 -3.15 -10.82
C GLU A 110 -9.78 -4.37 -10.64
N ASP A 111 -10.16 -5.28 -9.74
CA ASP A 111 -9.40 -6.50 -9.44
C ASP A 111 -9.86 -7.67 -10.33
N ASN A 112 -9.42 -7.67 -11.58
CA ASN A 112 -9.69 -8.72 -12.56
C ASN A 112 -8.46 -9.65 -12.78
N GLU A 113 -8.64 -10.77 -13.50
CA GLU A 113 -7.56 -11.75 -13.72
C GLU A 113 -6.38 -11.17 -14.49
N GLU A 114 -6.65 -10.25 -15.43
CA GLU A 114 -5.62 -9.56 -16.21
C GLU A 114 -4.75 -8.70 -15.30
N PHE A 115 -5.36 -7.85 -14.46
CA PHE A 115 -4.66 -7.06 -13.44
C PHE A 115 -3.77 -7.96 -12.57
N ARG A 116 -4.33 -9.07 -12.07
CA ARG A 116 -3.60 -9.99 -11.18
C ARG A 116 -2.40 -10.65 -11.87
N THR A 117 -2.51 -10.93 -13.16
CA THR A 117 -1.44 -11.56 -13.96
C THR A 117 -0.29 -10.59 -14.19
N TRP A 118 -0.60 -9.33 -14.47
CA TRP A 118 0.41 -8.29 -14.67
C TRP A 118 1.02 -7.77 -13.38
N ARG A 119 0.23 -7.69 -12.29
CA ARG A 119 0.68 -7.11 -11.02
C ARG A 119 1.55 -8.05 -10.20
N TYR A 120 1.21 -9.34 -10.19
CA TYR A 120 1.84 -10.32 -9.31
C TYR A 120 2.77 -11.25 -10.08
N ASP A 121 4.07 -10.96 -10.03
CA ASP A 121 5.14 -11.82 -10.55
C ASP A 121 5.51 -12.97 -9.58
N SER A 122 6.60 -13.67 -9.87
CA SER A 122 7.12 -14.80 -9.07
C SER A 122 7.62 -14.42 -7.67
N ASN A 123 7.81 -13.14 -7.37
CA ASN A 123 8.26 -12.67 -6.05
C ASN A 123 7.09 -12.58 -5.04
N TYR A 124 5.85 -12.69 -5.52
CA TYR A 124 4.66 -12.67 -4.68
C TYR A 124 4.23 -14.08 -4.28
N GLN A 125 3.87 -14.23 -3.00
CA GLN A 125 3.32 -15.45 -2.41
C GLN A 125 1.84 -15.24 -2.10
N ARG A 126 1.05 -16.31 -2.15
CA ARG A 126 -0.40 -16.26 -1.91
C ARG A 126 -0.81 -17.21 -0.80
N VAL A 127 -1.61 -16.71 0.13
CA VAL A 127 -2.30 -17.52 1.14
C VAL A 127 -3.80 -17.53 0.86
N ARG A 128 -4.39 -18.72 0.80
CA ARG A 128 -5.84 -18.88 0.71
C ARG A 128 -6.41 -19.29 2.07
N PHE A 129 -7.57 -18.74 2.40
CA PHE A 129 -8.28 -19.03 3.63
C PHE A 129 -9.79 -18.94 3.44
N ALA A 130 -10.56 -19.37 4.45
CA ALA A 130 -12.00 -19.32 4.37
C ALA A 130 -12.49 -17.87 4.23
N GLY A 131 -13.10 -17.56 3.09
CA GLY A 131 -13.66 -16.25 2.78
C GLY A 131 -12.77 -15.29 1.98
N GLY A 132 -11.56 -15.70 1.57
CA GLY A 132 -10.71 -14.87 0.71
C GLY A 132 -9.27 -15.36 0.56
N GLU A 133 -8.43 -14.48 0.04
CA GLU A 133 -7.00 -14.69 -0.08
C GLU A 133 -6.22 -13.43 0.26
N ALA A 134 -4.92 -13.59 0.53
CA ALA A 134 -4.00 -12.48 0.62
C ALA A 134 -2.74 -12.76 -0.19
N VAL A 135 -2.20 -11.71 -0.78
CA VAL A 135 -0.94 -11.71 -1.52
C VAL A 135 0.10 -11.01 -0.67
N TYR A 136 1.31 -11.55 -0.58
CA TYR A 136 2.39 -10.95 0.19
C TYR A 136 3.75 -11.15 -0.48
N THR A 137 4.73 -10.34 -0.11
CA THR A 137 6.12 -10.53 -0.53
C THR A 137 7.06 -10.39 0.67
N LEU A 138 8.27 -10.96 0.55
CA LEU A 138 9.33 -10.84 1.54
C LEU A 138 10.36 -9.83 1.02
N TYR A 139 10.60 -8.78 1.80
CA TYR A 139 11.55 -7.74 1.45
C TYR A 139 12.55 -7.52 2.56
N ARG A 140 13.82 -7.32 2.20
CA ARG A 140 14.90 -7.09 3.16
C ARG A 140 15.07 -5.59 3.38
N GLU A 141 14.56 -5.12 4.51
CA GLU A 141 14.83 -3.79 5.03
C GLU A 141 16.17 -3.72 5.76
N LYS A 142 16.68 -2.51 5.99
CA LYS A 142 17.92 -2.26 6.75
C LYS A 142 17.93 -2.92 8.14
N PHE A 143 16.76 -3.06 8.75
CA PHE A 143 16.60 -3.62 10.09
C PHE A 143 16.19 -5.10 10.10
N GLY A 144 15.94 -5.73 8.95
CA GLY A 144 15.54 -7.13 8.88
C GLY A 144 14.57 -7.45 7.75
N MET A 145 14.20 -8.72 7.66
CA MET A 145 13.21 -9.18 6.66
C MET A 145 11.79 -8.79 7.10
N VAL A 146 11.02 -8.20 6.20
CA VAL A 146 9.61 -7.82 6.42
C VAL A 146 8.74 -8.59 5.43
N ALA A 147 7.63 -9.15 5.93
CA ALA A 147 6.57 -9.68 5.08
C ALA A 147 5.54 -8.58 4.82
N TYR A 148 5.57 -8.00 3.62
CA TYR A 148 4.60 -7.00 3.21
C TYR A 148 3.38 -7.71 2.64
N ILE A 149 2.22 -7.53 3.29
CA ILE A 149 0.93 -7.90 2.75
C ILE A 149 0.59 -6.88 1.67
N VAL A 150 0.55 -7.36 0.44
CA VAL A 150 0.39 -6.55 -0.76
C VAL A 150 -1.08 -6.31 -1.04
N ASP A 151 -1.90 -7.35 -0.91
CA ASP A 151 -3.34 -7.27 -1.16
C ASP A 151 -4.13 -8.27 -0.32
N ILE A 152 -5.40 -7.96 -0.05
CA ILE A 152 -6.34 -8.80 0.69
C ILE A 152 -7.70 -8.71 -0.01
N THR A 153 -8.15 -9.84 -0.57
CA THR A 153 -9.39 -9.87 -1.37
C THR A 153 -10.34 -10.97 -0.88
N PRO A 154 -11.60 -10.64 -0.54
CA PRO A 154 -12.13 -9.30 -0.31
C PRO A 154 -11.64 -8.71 1.03
N LEU A 155 -11.57 -7.38 1.13
CA LEU A 155 -11.16 -6.69 2.36
C LEU A 155 -12.31 -6.63 3.37
N SER A 156 -12.16 -7.33 4.48
CA SER A 156 -13.07 -7.32 5.64
C SER A 156 -12.25 -7.45 6.93
N ALA A 157 -12.84 -7.15 8.09
CA ALA A 157 -12.13 -7.28 9.36
C ALA A 157 -11.65 -8.73 9.57
N LYS A 158 -12.53 -9.69 9.26
CA LYS A 158 -12.22 -11.13 9.32
C LYS A 158 -11.08 -11.50 8.37
N ASN A 159 -11.13 -11.08 7.11
CA ASN A 159 -10.08 -11.42 6.13
C ASN A 159 -8.75 -10.72 6.42
N PHE A 160 -8.79 -9.52 6.99
CA PHE A 160 -7.61 -8.81 7.46
C PHE A 160 -6.87 -9.64 8.54
N TYR A 161 -7.55 -10.05 9.61
CA TYR A 161 -6.91 -10.91 10.62
C TYR A 161 -6.57 -12.31 10.09
N SER A 162 -7.37 -12.88 9.18
CA SER A 162 -7.04 -14.13 8.48
C SER A 162 -5.71 -14.02 7.74
N ALA A 163 -5.49 -12.94 6.99
CA ALA A 163 -4.25 -12.71 6.24
C ALA A 163 -3.05 -12.71 7.19
N PHE A 164 -3.07 -11.89 8.23
CA PHE A 164 -2.00 -11.86 9.23
C PHE A 164 -1.78 -13.22 9.90
N TYR A 165 -2.84 -13.94 10.26
CA TYR A 165 -2.76 -15.26 10.89
C TYR A 165 -2.10 -16.31 9.98
N HIS A 166 -2.56 -16.41 8.73
CA HIS A 166 -2.05 -17.40 7.78
C HIS A 166 -0.61 -17.08 7.35
N ILE A 167 -0.32 -15.81 7.08
CA ILE A 167 1.04 -15.35 6.73
C ILE A 167 1.99 -15.60 7.89
N SER A 168 1.60 -15.28 9.15
CA SER A 168 2.42 -15.56 10.33
C SER A 168 2.86 -17.03 10.44
N ARG A 169 1.96 -17.96 10.09
CA ARG A 169 2.25 -19.40 10.11
C ARG A 169 3.15 -19.85 8.96
N GLU A 170 3.07 -19.19 7.82
CA GLU A 170 3.87 -19.50 6.63
C GLU A 170 5.27 -18.91 6.71
N VAL A 171 5.40 -17.63 7.12
CA VAL A 171 6.69 -16.95 7.21
C VAL A 171 7.50 -17.41 8.43
N LYS A 172 6.83 -17.80 9.53
CA LYS A 172 7.48 -18.25 10.78
C LYS A 172 8.56 -17.26 11.23
N SER A 173 9.81 -17.68 11.37
CA SER A 173 10.95 -16.83 11.73
C SER A 173 11.69 -16.23 10.53
N ARG A 174 11.18 -16.38 9.29
CA ARG A 174 11.80 -15.79 8.10
C ARG A 174 11.61 -14.28 8.03
N ALA A 175 10.54 -13.75 8.64
CA ALA A 175 10.26 -12.32 8.71
C ALA A 175 10.21 -11.84 10.16
N ALA A 176 10.84 -10.70 10.43
CA ALA A 176 10.82 -10.03 11.71
C ALA A 176 9.45 -9.38 11.97
N ILE A 177 8.88 -8.81 10.91
CA ILE A 177 7.66 -8.01 10.93
C ILE A 177 6.75 -8.48 9.80
N ILE A 178 5.44 -8.47 10.04
CA ILE A 178 4.43 -8.55 8.98
C ILE A 178 3.75 -7.19 8.94
N ALA A 179 3.67 -6.57 7.77
CA ALA A 179 3.18 -5.22 7.58
C ALA A 179 2.12 -5.18 6.48
N TYR A 180 1.04 -4.45 6.72
CA TYR A 180 0.05 -4.10 5.69
C TYR A 180 0.03 -2.58 5.55
N PRO A 181 0.59 -2.04 4.46
CA PRO A 181 0.42 -0.64 4.08
C PRO A 181 -0.93 -0.46 3.42
N GLY A 182 -1.71 0.50 3.91
CA GLY A 182 -3.02 0.79 3.35
C GLY A 182 -3.65 2.03 3.95
N ASN A 183 -4.85 2.36 3.51
CA ASN A 183 -5.60 3.47 4.06
C ASN A 183 -6.03 3.22 5.52
N LYS A 184 -6.63 4.24 6.14
CA LYS A 184 -7.19 4.09 7.48
C LYS A 184 -8.37 3.12 7.47
N LEU A 185 -8.22 1.99 8.15
CA LEU A 185 -9.23 0.95 8.25
C LEU A 185 -10.22 1.29 9.38
N ALA A 186 -11.51 1.05 9.15
CA ALA A 186 -12.55 1.15 10.17
C ALA A 186 -12.50 -0.01 11.20
N PHE A 187 -11.55 -0.92 11.05
CA PHE A 187 -11.30 -2.07 11.91
C PHE A 187 -9.80 -2.31 12.03
N GLY A 188 -9.40 -3.22 12.91
CA GLY A 188 -8.00 -3.59 13.08
C GLY A 188 -7.40 -2.93 14.31
N ASN A 189 -7.30 -3.69 15.40
CA ASN A 189 -6.60 -3.30 16.61
C ASN A 189 -5.10 -3.64 16.53
N LEU A 190 -4.55 -3.76 15.31
CA LEU A 190 -3.13 -3.98 15.12
C LEU A 190 -2.38 -2.68 15.39
N PHE A 191 -1.09 -2.81 15.72
CA PHE A 191 -0.26 -1.64 15.96
C PHE A 191 -0.11 -0.85 14.67
N ARG A 192 -0.74 0.33 14.64
CA ARG A 192 -0.52 1.31 13.60
C ARG A 192 0.78 2.05 13.90
N VAL A 193 1.74 1.94 12.99
CA VAL A 193 3.04 2.61 13.16
C VAL A 193 2.84 4.12 13.14
N PRO A 194 3.22 4.85 14.20
CA PRO A 194 3.23 6.29 14.17
C PRO A 194 4.14 6.79 13.05
N HIS A 195 3.67 7.77 12.30
CA HIS A 195 4.30 8.18 11.03
C HIS A 195 5.74 8.65 11.16
N ARG A 196 6.13 9.17 12.33
CA ARG A 196 7.52 9.52 12.66
C ARG A 196 8.50 8.34 12.66
N PHE A 197 8.01 7.11 12.68
CA PHE A 197 8.80 5.88 12.69
C PHE A 197 8.75 5.13 11.36
N LEU A 198 8.00 5.64 10.38
CA LEU A 198 8.03 5.08 9.03
C LEU A 198 9.34 5.48 8.35
N PRO A 199 10.00 4.55 7.63
CA PRO A 199 11.22 4.87 6.89
C PRO A 199 10.95 5.88 5.77
N ARG A 200 9.72 5.90 5.24
CA ARG A 200 9.25 6.82 4.21
C ARG A 200 7.75 7.03 4.35
N LYS A 201 7.26 8.23 3.99
CA LYS A 201 5.83 8.52 3.89
C LYS A 201 5.34 8.20 2.49
N LEU A 202 4.30 7.38 2.40
CA LEU A 202 3.65 7.07 1.12
C LEU A 202 2.53 8.08 0.89
N HIS A 203 2.92 9.24 0.36
CA HIS A 203 2.00 10.32 -0.01
C HIS A 203 1.08 9.88 -1.14
N LEU A 204 -0.18 10.32 -1.10
CA LEU A 204 -1.15 10.17 -2.18
C LEU A 204 -1.51 11.57 -2.68
N VAL A 205 -1.28 11.81 -3.97
CA VAL A 205 -1.72 13.04 -4.65
C VAL A 205 -2.71 12.71 -5.75
N ALA A 206 -3.63 13.62 -6.04
CA ALA A 206 -4.60 13.44 -7.12
C ALA A 206 -4.96 14.77 -7.81
N ALA A 207 -5.46 14.68 -9.04
CA ALA A 207 -5.95 15.81 -9.83
C ALA A 207 -7.13 15.42 -10.73
N GLY A 208 -8.05 16.35 -10.98
CA GLY A 208 -9.10 16.19 -11.98
C GLY A 208 -8.58 16.50 -13.39
N MET A 209 -8.77 15.60 -14.35
CA MET A 209 -8.21 15.74 -15.71
C MET A 209 -9.01 16.69 -16.60
N ALA A 210 -10.34 16.79 -16.43
CA ALA A 210 -11.21 17.49 -17.39
C ALA A 210 -11.60 18.93 -17.01
N SER A 211 -11.49 19.27 -15.73
CA SER A 211 -11.90 20.56 -15.17
C SER A 211 -10.92 21.15 -14.16
N GLY A 212 -9.77 20.48 -13.94
CA GLY A 212 -8.88 20.73 -12.79
C GLY A 212 -9.46 20.23 -11.45
N ASP A 213 -10.79 20.29 -11.29
CA ASP A 213 -11.47 19.85 -10.07
C ASP A 213 -11.51 18.33 -9.90
N LEU A 214 -10.95 17.86 -8.79
CA LEU A 214 -11.07 16.49 -8.33
C LEU A 214 -12.51 16.23 -7.81
N PRO A 215 -13.19 15.15 -8.23
CA PRO A 215 -14.52 14.81 -7.70
C PRO A 215 -14.52 14.64 -6.17
N GLU A 216 -15.58 15.07 -5.48
CA GLU A 216 -15.65 15.01 -4.01
C GLU A 216 -15.46 13.59 -3.45
N SER A 217 -15.91 12.56 -4.17
CA SER A 217 -15.66 11.16 -3.82
C SER A 217 -14.17 10.79 -3.79
N CYS A 218 -13.33 11.53 -4.51
CA CYS A 218 -11.89 11.28 -4.63
C CYS A 218 -11.05 12.17 -3.70
N ARG A 219 -11.62 13.23 -3.10
CA ARG A 219 -10.89 14.22 -2.29
C ARG A 219 -10.44 13.75 -0.90
N LYS A 220 -10.85 12.57 -0.46
CA LYS A 220 -10.50 12.03 0.87
C LYS A 220 -9.89 10.66 0.72
N ILE A 221 -8.67 10.46 1.23
CA ILE A 221 -7.99 9.15 1.22
C ILE A 221 -8.82 8.01 1.82
N ALA A 222 -9.71 8.31 2.78
CA ALA A 222 -10.64 7.33 3.36
C ALA A 222 -11.63 6.74 2.35
N ASN A 223 -11.86 7.42 1.22
CA ASN A 223 -12.73 6.94 0.15
C ASN A 223 -12.01 5.98 -0.82
N TRP A 224 -10.69 5.83 -0.67
CA TRP A 224 -9.88 5.02 -1.57
C TRP A 224 -9.50 3.70 -0.92
N LYS A 225 -9.78 2.58 -1.60
CA LYS A 225 -9.22 1.27 -1.27
C LYS A 225 -7.82 1.18 -1.86
N ILE A 226 -6.83 1.60 -1.09
CA ILE A 226 -5.41 1.60 -1.49
C ILE A 226 -4.62 0.63 -0.62
N ASN A 227 -3.76 -0.15 -1.28
CA ASN A 227 -2.70 -0.95 -0.70
C ASN A 227 -1.50 -1.03 -1.67
N LEU A 228 -0.47 -1.80 -1.34
CA LEU A 228 0.74 -1.89 -2.17
C LEU A 228 0.51 -2.44 -3.58
N SER A 229 -0.63 -3.06 -3.86
CA SER A 229 -0.92 -3.49 -5.22
C SER A 229 -1.28 -2.32 -6.16
N ASP A 230 -1.64 -1.15 -5.63
CA ASP A 230 -2.08 0.01 -6.43
C ASP A 230 -0.92 0.85 -6.99
N PHE A 231 0.31 0.61 -6.51
CA PHE A 231 1.48 1.39 -6.90
C PHE A 231 2.76 0.60 -6.68
N ASP A 232 3.80 0.95 -7.44
CA ASP A 232 5.10 0.35 -7.26
C ASP A 232 5.84 1.02 -6.11
N VAL A 233 6.02 0.26 -5.03
CA VAL A 233 6.93 0.62 -3.93
C VAL A 233 8.20 -0.20 -4.10
N ARG A 234 9.31 0.49 -4.34
CA ARG A 234 10.66 -0.04 -4.17
C ARG A 234 11.40 0.80 -3.13
#